data_AF-X1GHE1-F1
#
_entry.id   AF-X1GHE1-F1
#
_cell.length_a   1.000
_cell.length_b   1.000
_cell.length_c   1.000
_cell.angle_alpha   90.00
_cell.angle_beta   90.00
_cell.angle_gamma   90.00
#
_symmetry.space_group_name_H-M   'P 1'
#
loop_
_entity.id
_entity.type
_entity.pdbx_description
1 polymer ?
#
loop_
_entity_poly.entity_id
_entity_poly.type
_entity_poly.pdbx_seq_one_letter_code
_entity_poly.pdbx_strand_id
1 'polypeptide(L)'
;VYGLLFEINKNCDLETIRKKEGYPHYYEEILVTVKCKNKSIGNVKTYKVVKNKEKSGHQKPTKYYMDLILKNACINGFPTEYIQFLEKIETQ
;
A
#
# COMPACT_ATOMS: atom_id res chain seq x y z
N VAL A 1 -8.77 -4.59 0.91
CA VAL A 1 -7.67 -4.02 0.10
C VAL A 1 -6.75 -5.16 -0.31
N TYR A 2 -6.40 -5.26 -1.59
CA TYR A 2 -5.38 -6.21 -2.05
C TYR A 2 -4.02 -5.52 -2.11
N GLY A 3 -2.96 -6.28 -1.85
CA GLY A 3 -1.60 -5.78 -1.78
C GLY A 3 -0.58 -6.90 -1.98
N LEU A 4 0.70 -6.52 -2.00
CA LEU A 4 1.82 -7.45 -2.09
C LEU A 4 2.44 -7.64 -0.71
N LEU A 5 2.69 -8.90 -0.36
CA LEU A 5 3.38 -9.27 0.86
C LEU A 5 4.84 -9.60 0.53
N PHE A 6 5.76 -8.88 1.15
CA PHE A 6 7.19 -9.09 0.99
C PHE A 6 7.81 -9.57 2.30
N GLU A 7 8.70 -10.56 2.18
CA GLU A 7 9.66 -10.89 3.23
C GLU A 7 10.89 -10.01 3.02
N ILE A 8 11.35 -9.36 4.09
CA ILE A 8 12.45 -8.39 4.04
C ILE A 8 13.48 -8.67 5.13
N ASN A 9 14.71 -8.24 4.93
CA ASN A 9 15.71 -8.24 6.00
C ASN A 9 15.43 -7.09 6.97
N LYS A 10 15.02 -7.44 8.18
CA LYS A 10 14.65 -6.48 9.23
C LYS A 10 15.74 -5.45 9.54
N ASN A 11 17.02 -5.80 9.42
CA ASN A 11 18.12 -4.94 9.86
C ASN A 11 18.49 -3.88 8.82
N CYS A 12 18.34 -4.17 7.53
CA CYS A 12 18.76 -3.25 6.45
C CYS A 12 17.58 -2.63 5.70
N ASP A 13 16.56 -3.44 5.38
CA ASP A 13 15.46 -3.00 4.53
C ASP A 13 14.46 -2.14 5.29
N LEU A 14 14.23 -2.45 6.57
CA LEU A 14 13.21 -1.77 7.37
C LEU A 14 13.52 -0.28 7.56
N GLU A 15 14.78 0.08 7.85
CA GLU A 15 15.17 1.49 7.99
C GLU A 15 15.06 2.24 6.66
N THR A 16 15.45 1.59 5.57
CA THR A 16 15.32 2.14 4.22
C THR A 16 13.86 2.43 3.88
N ILE A 17 12.96 1.48 4.18
CA ILE A 17 11.52 1.66 3.99
C ILE A 17 11.00 2.79 4.87
N ARG A 18 11.29 2.80 6.18
CA ARG A 18 10.86 3.86 7.10
C ARG A 18 11.27 5.26 6.61
N LYS A 19 12.50 5.38 6.11
CA LYS A 19 12.99 6.63 5.52
C LYS A 19 12.20 7.03 4.26
N LYS A 20 11.92 6.07 3.37
CA LYS A 20 11.10 6.32 2.16
C LYS A 20 9.66 6.72 2.50
N GLU A 21 9.07 6.10 3.51
CA GLU A 21 7.71 6.38 3.98
C GLU A 21 7.63 7.68 4.82
N GLY A 22 8.78 8.28 5.16
CA GLY A 22 8.83 9.46 6.02
C GLY A 22 8.30 9.20 7.44
N TYR A 23 8.44 7.95 7.92
CA TYR A 23 8.06 7.55 9.28
C TYR A 23 8.93 8.28 10.32
N PRO A 24 8.36 8.76 11.44
CA PRO A 24 6.94 8.67 11.83
C PRO A 24 6.11 9.92 11.45
N HIS A 25 6.64 10.83 10.63
CA HIS A 25 6.04 12.16 10.42
C HIS A 25 4.98 12.21 9.33
N TYR A 26 5.11 11.39 8.28
CA TYR A 26 4.17 11.35 7.15
C TYR A 26 3.26 10.14 7.19
N TYR A 27 3.84 8.99 7.54
CA TYR A 27 3.14 7.74 7.71
C TYR A 27 3.52 7.11 9.05
N GLU A 28 2.55 6.49 9.71
CA GLU A 28 2.73 5.63 10.87
C GLU A 28 2.80 4.16 10.44
N GLU A 29 3.60 3.37 11.16
CA GLU A 29 3.68 1.93 10.99
C GLU A 29 2.51 1.27 11.74
N ILE A 30 1.71 0.48 11.03
CA ILE A 30 0.60 -0.27 11.59
C ILE A 30 0.80 -1.77 11.38
N LEU A 31 0.27 -2.56 12.32
CA LEU A 31 0.24 -4.01 12.21
C LEU A 31 -1.11 -4.46 11.67
N VAL A 32 -1.08 -5.30 10.64
CA VAL A 32 -2.27 -5.88 10.02
C VAL A 32 -2.16 -7.39 9.96
N THR A 33 -3.31 -8.04 9.82
CA THR A 33 -3.40 -9.46 9.48
C THR A 33 -3.83 -9.56 8.03
N VAL A 34 -3.09 -10.31 7.22
CA VAL A 34 -3.35 -10.49 5.79
C VAL A 34 -3.76 -11.92 5.49
N LYS A 35 -4.77 -12.08 4.62
CA LYS A 35 -5.20 -13.39 4.12
C LYS A 35 -4.52 -13.68 2.79
N CYS A 36 -3.69 -14.72 2.77
CA CYS A 36 -3.17 -15.35 1.56
C CYS A 36 -4.05 -16.57 1.24
N LYS A 37 -3.94 -17.11 0.00
CA LYS A 37 -4.78 -18.19 -0.54
C LYS A 37 -5.32 -19.17 0.52
N ASN A 38 -4.41 -19.81 1.28
CA ASN A 38 -4.77 -20.84 2.28
C ASN A 38 -4.31 -20.52 3.71
N LYS A 39 -3.80 -19.30 3.98
CA LYS A 39 -3.27 -18.96 5.31
C LYS A 39 -3.49 -17.51 5.66
N SER A 40 -3.67 -17.25 6.94
CA SER A 40 -3.65 -15.91 7.51
C SER A 40 -2.29 -15.64 8.12
N ILE A 41 -1.71 -14.47 7.86
CA ILE A 41 -0.42 -14.05 8.41
C ILE A 41 -0.67 -12.80 9.25
N GLY A 42 -0.47 -12.91 10.56
CA GLY A 42 -0.61 -11.80 11.49
C GLY A 42 0.65 -10.96 11.62
N ASN A 43 0.54 -9.82 12.30
CA ASN A 43 1.65 -8.92 12.64
C ASN A 43 2.49 -8.45 11.42
N VAL A 44 1.85 -8.32 10.26
CA VAL A 44 2.49 -7.75 9.07
C VAL A 44 2.53 -6.24 9.20
N LYS A 45 3.70 -5.64 8.93
CA LYS A 45 3.87 -4.19 8.95
C LYS A 45 3.40 -3.57 7.64
N THR A 46 2.62 -2.52 7.74
CA THR A 46 2.29 -1.62 6.62
C THR A 46 2.22 -0.18 7.12
N TYR A 47 1.99 0.78 6.23
CA TYR A 47 2.07 2.19 6.52
C TYR A 47 0.76 2.89 6.19
N LYS A 48 0.33 3.81 7.06
CA LYS A 48 -0.84 4.66 6.85
C LYS A 48 -0.48 6.11 7.12
N VAL A 49 -1.06 7.04 6.37
CA VAL A 49 -0.90 8.49 6.60
C VAL A 49 -1.22 8.82 8.06
N VAL A 50 -0.36 9.59 8.71
CA VAL A 50 -0.61 10.03 10.10
C VAL A 50 -1.86 10.89 10.18
N LYS A 51 -2.63 10.75 11.26
CA LYS A 51 -3.94 11.38 11.44
C LYS A 51 -3.96 12.90 11.22
N ASN A 52 -2.91 13.61 11.63
CA ASN A 52 -2.81 15.07 11.45
C ASN A 52 -2.46 15.51 10.02
N LYS A 53 -2.11 14.58 9.12
CA LYS A 53 -1.88 14.84 7.69
C LYS A 53 -2.97 14.27 6.79
N GLU A 54 -3.92 13.51 7.33
CA GLU A 54 -5.12 13.12 6.62
C GLU A 54 -5.88 14.39 6.21
N LYS A 55 -6.22 14.50 4.92
CA LYS A 55 -7.01 15.62 4.40
C LYS A 55 -8.50 15.28 4.46
N SER A 56 -9.34 16.30 4.55
CA SER A 56 -10.79 16.13 4.43
C SER A 56 -11.14 15.67 3.00
N GLY A 57 -11.82 14.52 2.90
CA GLY A 57 -12.26 13.96 1.62
C GLY A 57 -11.17 13.26 0.81
N HIS A 58 -11.58 12.58 -0.25
CA HIS A 58 -10.68 11.84 -1.11
C HIS A 58 -9.79 12.80 -1.92
N GLN A 59 -8.48 12.56 -1.89
CA GLN A 59 -7.52 13.29 -2.69
C GLN A 59 -7.22 12.46 -3.94
N LYS A 60 -7.52 13.02 -5.11
CA LYS A 60 -7.28 12.34 -6.38
C LYS A 60 -5.78 12.08 -6.55
N PRO A 61 -5.35 10.86 -6.84
CA PRO A 61 -3.97 10.59 -7.21
C PRO A 61 -3.64 11.18 -8.58
N THR A 62 -2.36 11.43 -8.86
CA THR A 62 -1.96 11.79 -10.23
C THR A 62 -2.12 10.59 -11.16
N LYS A 63 -2.33 10.85 -12.44
CA LYS A 63 -2.42 9.79 -13.46
C LYS A 63 -1.21 8.85 -13.43
N TYR A 64 0.00 9.43 -13.37
CA TYR A 64 1.25 8.65 -13.32
C TYR A 64 1.30 7.69 -12.12
N TYR A 65 0.87 8.15 -10.94
CA TYR A 65 0.89 7.32 -9.74
C TYR A 65 -0.12 6.17 -9.85
N MET A 66 -1.31 6.42 -10.40
CA MET A 66 -2.29 5.36 -10.64
C MET A 66 -1.85 4.36 -11.70
N ASP A 67 -1.23 4.81 -12.80
CA ASP A 67 -0.69 3.93 -13.82
C ASP A 67 0.37 2.98 -13.24
N LEU A 68 1.20 3.46 -12.31
CA LEU A 68 2.16 2.64 -11.58
C LEU A 68 1.46 1.57 -10.72
N ILE A 69 0.39 1.92 -10.00
CA ILE A 69 -0.37 0.96 -9.19
C ILE A 69 -1.03 -0.09 -10.07
N LEU A 70 -1.73 0.33 -11.13
CA LEU A 70 -2.42 -0.57 -12.06
C LEU A 70 -1.44 -1.53 -12.74
N LYS A 71 -0.31 -1.03 -13.25
CA LYS A 71 0.72 -1.86 -13.86
C LYS A 71 1.21 -2.96 -12.90
N ASN A 72 1.49 -2.61 -11.65
CA ASN A 72 1.96 -3.58 -10.66
C ASN A 72 0.86 -4.56 -10.24
N ALA A 73 -0.40 -4.10 -10.11
CA ALA A 73 -1.53 -4.97 -9.82
C ALA A 73 -1.73 -6.03 -10.92
N CYS A 74 -1.65 -5.63 -12.20
CA CYS A 74 -1.73 -6.52 -13.35
C CYS A 74 -0.58 -7.53 -13.38
N ILE A 75 0.68 -7.07 -13.26
CA ILE A 75 1.87 -7.93 -13.32
C ILE A 75 1.85 -8.99 -12.21
N ASN A 76 1.34 -8.64 -11.02
CA ASN A 76 1.31 -9.55 -9.89
C ASN A 76 -0.02 -10.33 -9.74
N GLY A 77 -0.88 -10.29 -10.76
CA GLY A 77 -2.09 -11.12 -10.82
C GLY A 77 -3.12 -10.80 -9.74
N PHE A 78 -3.35 -9.52 -9.46
CA PHE A 78 -4.46 -9.12 -8.58
C PHE A 78 -5.81 -9.55 -9.21
N PRO A 79 -6.85 -9.80 -8.41
CA PRO A 79 -8.16 -10.20 -8.95
C PRO A 79 -8.71 -9.16 -9.92
N THR A 80 -9.34 -9.64 -11.00
CA THR A 80 -9.88 -8.79 -12.07
C THR A 80 -10.84 -7.75 -11.54
N GLU A 81 -11.75 -8.12 -10.62
CA GLU A 81 -12.69 -7.15 -10.04
C GLU A 81 -11.99 -6.02 -9.27
N TYR A 82 -10.82 -6.30 -8.69
CA TYR A 82 -10.05 -5.30 -7.97
C TYR A 82 -9.29 -4.37 -8.91
N ILE A 83 -8.76 -4.89 -10.01
CA ILE A 83 -8.15 -4.07 -11.07
C ILE A 83 -9.20 -3.13 -11.67
N GLN A 84 -10.39 -3.64 -12.01
CA GLN A 84 -11.51 -2.83 -12.50
C GLN A 84 -11.96 -1.76 -11.50
N PHE A 85 -11.88 -2.06 -10.20
CA PHE A 85 -12.12 -1.05 -9.16
C PHE A 85 -11.05 0.05 -9.19
N LEU A 86 -9.76 -0.31 -9.29
CA LEU A 86 -8.66 0.67 -9.36
C LEU A 86 -8.74 1.57 -10.60
N GLU A 87 -9.16 1.02 -11.75
CA GLU A 87 -9.32 1.76 -13.01
C GLU A 87 -10.40 2.86 -12.94
N LYS A 88 -11.34 2.74 -12.02
CA LYS A 88 -12.44 3.72 -11.82
C LYS A 88 -12.06 4.87 -10.90
N ILE A 89 -10.87 4.86 -10.28
CA ILE A 89 -10.42 5.93 -9.39
C ILE A 89 -10.09 7.17 -10.23
N GLU A 90 -10.78 8.28 -9.95
CA GLU A 90 -10.54 9.55 -10.64
C GLU A 90 -9.15 10.11 -10.33
N THR A 91 -8.42 10.49 -11.37
CA THR A 91 -7.09 11.11 -11.27
C THR A 91 -7.16 12.63 -11.42
N GLN A 92 -6.14 13.33 -10.93
CA GLN A 92 -5.89 14.75 -11.19
C GLN A 92 -4.68 14.97 -12.09
#